data_AF-A0A932V5S6-F1
#
_entry.id   AF-A0A932V5S6-F1
#
_cell.length_a   1.000
_cell.length_b   1.000
_cell.length_c   1.000
_cell.angle_alpha   90.00
_cell.angle_beta   90.00
_cell.angle_gamma   90.00
#
_symmetry.space_group_name_H-M   'P 1'
#
loop_
_entity.id
_entity.type
_entity.pdbx_description
1 polymer ?
#
loop_
_entity_poly.entity_id
_entity_poly.type
_entity_poly.pdbx_seq_one_letter_code
_entity_poly.pdbx_strand_id
1 'polypeptide(L)'
;MQKRSFLLLEILIALSLIGICIVPLVSRPLELLQAENKILWEMEGERLADWTYSEIQIQLFKNAIPWEKLPTKEKKKVDFSLPDIIANIPGKERRIKRHFTLEYDLGRDVEAQSYRLFKVQIHFTPELNKKKGYEYQVIVRKIVEQINPKEA
;
A
#
# COMPACT_ATOMS: atom_id res chain seq x y z
N MET A 1 9.90 51.33 -43.57
CA MET A 1 10.24 50.28 -42.59
C MET A 1 9.10 49.93 -41.62
N GLN A 2 8.16 50.83 -41.29
CA GLN A 2 7.08 50.58 -40.32
C GLN A 2 6.11 49.41 -40.63
N LYS A 3 5.84 49.09 -41.90
CA LYS A 3 4.91 48.01 -42.28
C LYS A 3 5.38 46.60 -41.82
N ARG A 4 6.68 46.38 -41.67
CA ARG A 4 7.23 45.08 -41.23
C ARG A 4 6.96 44.82 -39.74
N SER A 5 6.99 45.87 -38.92
CA SER A 5 6.73 45.76 -37.48
C SER A 5 5.26 45.42 -37.18
N PHE A 6 4.33 45.94 -37.97
CA PHE A 6 2.89 45.65 -37.81
C PHE A 6 2.56 44.19 -38.15
N LEU A 7 3.17 43.66 -39.22
CA LEU A 7 3.02 42.27 -39.63
C LEU A 7 3.61 41.30 -38.60
N LEU A 8 4.76 41.66 -38.00
CA LEU A 8 5.39 40.87 -36.95
C LEU A 8 4.56 40.85 -35.65
N LEU A 9 3.90 41.98 -35.33
CA LEU A 9 2.94 42.06 -34.21
C LEU A 9 1.73 41.15 -34.45
N GLU A 10 1.17 41.15 -35.65
CA GLU A 10 0.02 40.31 -36.01
C GLU A 10 0.34 38.81 -35.92
N ILE A 11 1.54 38.41 -36.36
CA ILE A 11 2.03 37.03 -36.21
C ILE A 11 2.20 36.66 -34.73
N LEU A 12 2.76 37.56 -33.91
CA LEU A 12 2.90 37.34 -32.47
C LEU A 12 1.54 37.19 -31.78
N ILE A 13 0.57 38.01 -32.14
CA ILE A 13 -0.80 37.94 -31.63
C ILE A 13 -1.44 36.60 -32.01
N ALA A 14 -1.35 36.21 -33.28
CA ALA A 14 -1.86 34.92 -33.75
C ALA A 14 -1.22 33.73 -33.01
N LEU A 15 0.10 33.72 -32.83
CA LEU A 15 0.80 32.69 -32.07
C LEU A 15 0.38 32.65 -30.60
N SER A 16 0.18 33.82 -29.99
CA SER A 16 -0.27 33.90 -28.59
C SER A 16 -1.69 33.34 -28.42
N LEU A 17 -2.60 33.65 -29.34
CA LEU A 17 -3.96 33.11 -29.37
C LEU A 17 -3.97 31.60 -29.55
N ILE A 18 -3.15 31.09 -30.47
CA ILE A 18 -2.97 29.65 -30.69
C ILE A 18 -2.47 28.98 -29.40
N GLY A 19 -1.46 29.55 -28.74
CA GLY A 19 -0.93 29.04 -27.47
C GLY A 19 -2.00 29.01 -26.37
N ILE A 20 -2.74 30.10 -26.20
CA ILE A 20 -3.80 30.22 -25.18
C ILE A 20 -4.93 29.21 -25.42
N CYS A 21 -5.23 28.88 -26.68
CA CYS A 21 -6.28 27.91 -27.00
C CYS A 21 -5.79 26.45 -26.92
N ILE A 22 -4.60 26.14 -27.44
CA ILE A 22 -4.10 24.76 -27.53
C ILE A 22 -3.61 24.24 -26.17
N VAL A 23 -2.90 25.08 -25.40
CA VAL A 23 -2.32 24.65 -24.11
C VAL A 23 -3.39 24.07 -23.15
N PRO A 24 -4.51 24.75 -22.84
CA PRO A 24 -5.52 24.19 -21.94
C PRO A 24 -6.26 22.99 -22.56
N LEU A 25 -6.34 22.91 -23.89
CA LEU A 25 -6.98 21.79 -24.58
C LEU A 25 -6.17 20.50 -24.43
N VAL A 26 -4.84 20.60 -24.35
CA VAL A 26 -3.93 19.45 -24.20
C VAL A 26 -3.57 19.19 -22.74
N SER A 27 -3.37 20.24 -21.93
CA SER A 27 -2.91 20.08 -20.54
C SER A 27 -3.97 19.43 -19.65
N ARG A 28 -5.23 19.85 -19.75
CA ARG A 28 -6.32 19.32 -18.93
C ARG A 28 -6.54 17.80 -19.08
N PRO A 29 -6.66 17.23 -20.29
CA PRO A 29 -6.82 15.79 -20.41
C PRO A 29 -5.58 15.02 -19.92
N LEU A 30 -4.37 15.56 -20.11
CA LEU A 30 -3.16 14.95 -19.57
C LEU A 30 -3.14 14.93 -18.04
N GLU A 31 -3.49 16.05 -17.41
CA GLU A 31 -3.61 16.14 -15.94
C GLU A 31 -4.67 15.17 -15.40
N LEU A 32 -5.82 15.08 -16.08
CA LEU A 32 -6.89 14.16 -15.70
C LEU A 32 -6.45 12.70 -15.80
N LEU A 33 -5.80 12.31 -16.90
CA LEU A 33 -5.24 10.97 -17.07
C LEU A 33 -4.19 10.64 -16.00
N GLN A 34 -3.35 11.61 -15.63
CA GLN A 34 -2.37 11.41 -14.55
C GLN A 34 -3.06 11.23 -13.19
N ALA A 35 -4.12 11.99 -12.92
CA ALA A 35 -4.92 11.86 -11.71
C ALA A 35 -5.62 10.49 -11.64
N GLU A 36 -6.26 10.05 -12.72
CA GLU A 36 -6.89 8.73 -12.81
C GLU A 36 -5.87 7.60 -12.59
N ASN A 37 -4.72 7.66 -13.27
CA ASN A 37 -3.64 6.70 -13.07
C ASN A 37 -3.19 6.66 -11.61
N LYS A 38 -3.07 7.83 -10.96
CA LYS A 38 -2.69 7.89 -9.55
C LYS A 38 -3.72 7.18 -8.69
N ILE A 39 -5.01 7.49 -8.87
CA ILE A 39 -6.13 6.88 -8.14
C ILE A 39 -6.13 5.36 -8.30
N LEU A 40 -5.95 4.85 -9.52
CA LEU A 40 -5.88 3.41 -9.78
C LEU A 40 -4.74 2.73 -8.99
N TRP A 41 -3.56 3.36 -8.92
CA TRP A 41 -2.47 2.86 -8.10
C TRP A 41 -2.78 2.91 -6.59
N GLU A 42 -3.49 3.92 -6.12
CA GLU A 42 -3.89 4.00 -4.70
C GLU A 42 -4.86 2.87 -4.34
N MET A 43 -5.87 2.65 -5.18
CA MET A 43 -6.86 1.58 -5.02
C MET A 43 -6.21 0.19 -5.09
N GLU A 44 -5.30 -0.01 -6.04
CA GLU A 44 -4.56 -1.27 -6.17
C GLU A 44 -3.69 -1.51 -4.94
N GLY A 45 -3.07 -0.47 -4.38
CA GLY A 45 -2.32 -0.55 -3.13
C GLY A 45 -3.19 -0.94 -1.94
N GLU A 46 -4.38 -0.35 -1.80
CA GLU A 46 -5.35 -0.71 -0.76
C GLU A 46 -5.83 -2.16 -0.92
N ARG A 47 -6.20 -2.56 -2.13
CA ARG A 47 -6.61 -3.94 -2.46
C ARG A 47 -5.52 -4.95 -2.12
N LEU A 48 -4.26 -4.67 -2.47
CA LEU A 48 -3.13 -5.54 -2.17
C LEU A 48 -2.83 -5.57 -0.67
N ALA A 49 -3.00 -4.46 0.05
CA ALA A 49 -2.82 -4.41 1.49
C ALA A 49 -3.86 -5.28 2.20
N ASP A 50 -5.13 -5.18 1.84
CA ASP A 50 -6.22 -5.98 2.42
C ASP A 50 -6.04 -7.48 2.14
N TRP A 51 -5.62 -7.82 0.92
CA TRP A 51 -5.29 -9.21 0.59
C TRP A 51 -4.11 -9.69 1.43
N THR A 52 -3.01 -8.93 1.46
CA THR A 52 -1.81 -9.30 2.24
C THR A 52 -2.14 -9.45 3.72
N TYR A 53 -3.00 -8.58 4.26
CA TYR A 53 -3.48 -8.67 5.63
C TYR A 53 -4.27 -9.96 5.87
N SER A 54 -5.18 -10.33 4.96
CA SER A 54 -5.93 -11.59 5.02
C SER A 54 -4.99 -12.81 4.98
N GLU A 55 -3.94 -12.76 4.15
CA GLU A 55 -2.91 -13.80 4.08
C GLU A 55 -2.15 -13.94 5.40
N ILE A 56 -1.76 -12.82 6.02
CA ILE A 56 -1.11 -12.78 7.33
C ILE A 56 -2.04 -13.37 8.41
N GLN A 57 -3.33 -13.02 8.42
CA GLN A 57 -4.30 -13.60 9.34
C GLN A 57 -4.39 -15.11 9.21
N ILE A 58 -4.42 -15.63 7.98
CA ILE A 58 -4.43 -17.08 7.72
C ILE A 58 -3.14 -17.73 8.23
N GLN A 59 -1.97 -17.12 8.00
CA GLN A 59 -0.69 -17.64 8.48
C GLN A 59 -0.61 -17.67 10.01
N LEU A 60 -1.10 -16.63 10.67
CA LEU A 60 -1.17 -16.55 12.14
C LEU A 60 -2.16 -17.57 12.70
N PHE A 61 -3.33 -17.72 12.08
CA PHE A 61 -4.34 -18.70 12.50
C PHE A 61 -3.85 -20.15 12.34
N LYS A 62 -3.11 -20.44 11.27
CA LYS A 62 -2.51 -21.77 11.02
C LYS A 62 -1.25 -22.04 11.84
N ASN A 63 -0.85 -21.16 12.75
CA ASN A 63 0.41 -21.23 13.50
C ASN A 63 1.64 -21.41 12.59
N ALA A 64 1.61 -20.89 11.35
CA ALA A 64 2.76 -20.94 10.46
C ALA A 64 3.95 -20.13 11.01
N ILE A 65 3.66 -19.17 11.89
CA ILE A 65 4.65 -18.43 12.67
C ILE A 65 4.59 -18.95 14.11
N PRO A 66 5.66 -19.60 14.62
CA PRO A 66 5.74 -20.06 15.99
C PRO A 66 5.50 -18.92 17.00
N TRP A 67 4.80 -19.21 18.08
CA TRP A 67 4.41 -18.23 19.09
C TRP A 67 5.62 -17.52 19.73
N GLU A 68 6.77 -18.19 19.79
CA GLU A 68 8.04 -17.67 20.32
C GLU A 68 8.68 -16.62 19.42
N LYS A 69 8.36 -16.64 18.13
CA LYS A 69 8.88 -15.67 17.14
C LYS A 69 8.00 -14.42 17.03
N LEU A 70 6.82 -14.42 17.66
CA LEU A 70 5.96 -13.25 17.72
C LEU A 70 6.55 -12.19 18.66
N PRO A 71 6.31 -10.89 18.38
CA PRO A 71 6.79 -9.82 19.24
C PRO A 71 6.23 -9.95 20.67
N THR A 72 7.04 -9.58 21.64
CA THR A 72 6.73 -9.62 23.07
C THR A 72 6.94 -8.24 23.69
N LYS A 73 6.63 -8.09 24.98
CA LYS A 73 6.87 -6.84 25.73
C LYS A 73 8.33 -6.35 25.61
N GLU A 74 9.28 -7.27 25.51
CA GLU A 74 10.71 -6.99 25.36
C GLU A 74 11.10 -6.76 23.89
N LYS A 75 10.59 -7.57 22.96
CA LYS A 75 10.85 -7.44 21.52
C LYS A 75 9.64 -6.87 20.80
N LYS A 76 9.56 -5.54 20.77
CA LYS A 76 8.37 -4.81 20.32
C LYS A 76 8.02 -4.99 18.84
N LYS A 77 9.00 -5.20 17.95
CA LYS A 77 8.78 -5.31 16.50
C LYS A 77 9.51 -6.51 15.90
N VAL A 78 8.86 -7.20 14.96
CA VAL A 78 9.45 -8.28 14.17
C VAL A 78 9.03 -8.13 12.70
N ASP A 79 10.01 -8.15 11.81
CA ASP A 79 9.80 -8.03 10.36
C ASP A 79 9.74 -9.40 9.69
N PHE A 80 8.84 -9.52 8.73
CA PHE A 80 8.61 -10.71 7.93
C PHE A 80 8.57 -10.33 6.45
N SER A 81 9.13 -11.20 5.61
CA SER A 81 9.08 -11.05 4.15
C SER A 81 8.07 -12.04 3.56
N LEU A 82 7.27 -11.58 2.62
CA LEU A 82 6.28 -12.38 1.90
C LEU A 82 6.70 -12.53 0.43
N PRO A 83 6.17 -13.56 -0.26
CA PRO A 83 6.39 -13.72 -1.69
C PRO A 83 5.95 -12.48 -2.46
N ASP A 84 6.72 -12.17 -3.49
CA ASP A 84 6.43 -11.09 -4.43
C ASP A 84 5.05 -11.28 -5.07
N ILE A 85 4.36 -10.17 -5.30
CA ILE A 85 3.09 -10.13 -6.01
C ILE A 85 3.20 -9.21 -7.23
N ILE A 86 2.33 -9.44 -8.20
CA ILE A 86 2.20 -8.55 -9.36
C ILE A 86 1.04 -7.60 -9.06
N ALA A 87 1.32 -6.30 -9.04
CA ALA A 87 0.29 -5.28 -9.07
C ALA A 87 -0.11 -5.02 -10.52
N ASN A 88 -1.42 -5.03 -10.77
CA ASN A 88 -1.96 -4.87 -12.11
C ASN A 88 -2.92 -3.69 -12.13
N ILE A 89 -2.58 -2.67 -12.90
CA ILE A 89 -3.52 -1.61 -13.28
C ILE A 89 -3.66 -1.63 -14.82
N PRO A 90 -4.77 -1.11 -15.36
CA PRO A 90 -4.95 -1.03 -16.80
C PRO A 90 -3.73 -0.43 -17.53
N GLY A 91 -3.08 -1.26 -18.36
CA GLY A 91 -1.92 -0.87 -19.16
C GLY A 91 -0.57 -0.82 -18.44
N LYS A 92 -0.47 -1.19 -17.15
CA LYS A 92 0.82 -1.29 -16.44
C LYS A 92 0.83 -2.42 -15.41
N GLU A 93 1.82 -3.29 -15.52
CA GLU A 93 2.10 -4.33 -14.53
C GLU A 93 3.44 -4.08 -13.86
N ARG A 94 3.50 -4.32 -12.55
CA ARG A 94 4.74 -4.18 -11.77
C ARG A 94 4.85 -5.29 -10.76
N ARG A 95 6.06 -5.85 -10.64
CA ARG A 95 6.39 -6.82 -9.58
C ARG A 95 6.77 -6.07 -8.31
N ILE A 96 6.18 -6.48 -7.19
CA ILE A 96 6.27 -5.78 -5.91
C ILE A 96 6.64 -6.77 -4.83
N LYS A 97 7.68 -6.40 -4.07
CA LYS A 97 8.09 -7.12 -2.86
C LYS A 97 7.24 -6.67 -1.69
N ARG A 98 6.80 -7.61 -0.88
CA ARG A 98 5.93 -7.37 0.27
C ARG A 98 6.65 -7.70 1.56
N HIS A 99 6.61 -6.79 2.51
CA HIS A 99 7.15 -7.00 3.85
C HIS A 99 6.10 -6.55 4.85
N PHE A 100 6.02 -7.23 5.99
CA PHE A 100 5.16 -6.78 7.07
C PHE A 100 5.90 -6.83 8.40
N THR A 101 5.60 -5.84 9.24
CA THR A 101 6.10 -5.74 10.60
C THR A 101 4.95 -6.03 11.55
N LEU A 102 5.16 -6.97 12.46
CA LEU A 102 4.29 -7.15 13.62
C LEU A 102 4.84 -6.32 14.77
N GLU A 103 4.00 -5.48 15.34
CA GLU A 103 4.30 -4.69 16.54
C GLU A 103 3.35 -5.10 17.69
N TYR A 104 3.92 -5.37 18.86
CA TYR A 104 3.13 -5.70 20.05
C TYR A 104 2.51 -4.44 20.65
N ASP A 105 1.17 -4.44 20.83
CA ASP A 105 0.46 -3.33 21.47
C ASP A 105 0.35 -3.58 22.98
N LEU A 106 1.14 -2.83 23.76
CA LEU A 106 1.32 -2.96 25.21
C LEU A 106 0.03 -2.71 26.02
N GLY A 107 -1.02 -2.15 25.42
CA GLY A 107 -2.21 -1.67 26.14
C GLY A 107 -3.40 -2.61 26.25
N ARG A 108 -3.42 -3.77 25.56
CA ARG A 108 -4.60 -4.66 25.51
C ARG A 108 -4.23 -6.15 25.55
N ASP A 109 -3.68 -6.61 26.67
CA ASP A 109 -3.80 -8.03 27.02
C ASP A 109 -5.27 -8.26 27.44
N VAL A 110 -6.09 -8.80 26.53
CA VAL A 110 -7.53 -8.99 26.77
C VAL A 110 -7.75 -10.01 27.89
N GLU A 111 -6.82 -10.95 28.07
CA GLU A 111 -6.69 -11.89 29.18
C GLU A 111 -5.24 -12.37 29.17
N ALA A 112 -4.50 -12.19 30.27
CA ALA A 112 -3.02 -12.13 30.33
C ALA A 112 -2.20 -13.32 29.75
N GLN A 113 -2.80 -14.37 29.20
CA GLN A 113 -2.08 -15.54 28.66
C GLN A 113 -2.70 -16.20 27.41
N SER A 114 -3.91 -15.82 27.00
CA SER A 114 -4.68 -16.51 25.94
C SER A 114 -4.70 -15.72 24.62
N TYR A 115 -4.69 -14.39 24.65
CA TYR A 115 -4.78 -13.54 23.46
C TYR A 115 -3.74 -12.42 23.47
N ARG A 116 -3.21 -12.06 22.30
CA ARG A 116 -2.35 -10.90 22.09
C ARG A 116 -2.86 -10.05 20.94
N LEU A 117 -2.91 -8.74 21.14
CA LEU A 117 -3.19 -7.78 20.09
C LEU A 117 -1.88 -7.32 19.45
N PHE A 118 -1.80 -7.41 18.14
CA PHE A 118 -0.68 -6.94 17.34
C PHE A 118 -1.13 -5.89 16.34
N LYS A 119 -0.28 -4.89 16.12
CA LYS A 119 -0.35 -4.00 14.96
C LYS A 119 0.44 -4.62 13.81
N VAL A 120 -0.16 -4.67 12.64
CA VAL A 120 0.45 -5.16 11.41
C VAL A 120 0.71 -3.96 10.52
N GLN A 121 1.97 -3.65 10.23
CA GLN A 121 2.36 -2.63 9.27
C GLN A 121 2.82 -3.34 7.98
N ILE A 122 2.14 -3.08 6.87
CA ILE A 122 2.44 -3.69 5.56
C ILE A 122 3.13 -2.65 4.69
N HIS A 123 4.27 -3.04 4.13
CA HIS A 123 5.12 -2.21 3.27
C HIS A 123 5.34 -2.89 1.92
N PHE A 124 5.31 -2.07 0.86
CA PHE A 124 5.51 -2.49 -0.52
C PHE A 124 6.78 -1.86 -1.09
N THR A 125 7.57 -2.64 -1.82
CA THR A 125 8.76 -2.15 -2.52
C THR A 125 8.75 -2.60 -3.98
N PRO A 126 8.72 -1.69 -4.97
CA PRO A 126 8.67 -0.23 -4.83
C PRO A 126 7.35 0.27 -4.22
N GLU A 127 7.37 1.48 -3.66
CA GLU A 127 6.16 2.11 -3.10
C GLU A 127 5.08 2.28 -4.19
N LEU A 128 3.88 1.80 -3.88
CA LEU A 128 2.71 1.89 -4.77
C LEU A 128 2.10 3.30 -4.79
N ASN A 129 2.21 4.00 -3.67
CA ASN A 129 1.71 5.35 -3.49
C ASN A 129 2.57 6.08 -2.45
N LYS A 130 2.35 7.39 -2.26
CA LYS A 130 2.95 8.22 -1.21
C LYS A 130 2.65 7.75 0.22
N LYS A 131 1.72 6.80 0.41
CA LYS A 131 1.47 6.16 1.71
C LYS A 131 2.64 5.23 2.03
N LYS A 132 3.36 5.52 3.12
CA LYS A 132 4.57 4.77 3.55
C LYS A 132 4.28 3.33 4.01
N GLY A 133 3.02 2.99 4.25
CA GLY A 133 2.59 1.66 4.66
C GLY A 133 1.10 1.63 5.00
N TYR A 134 0.59 0.43 5.22
CA TYR A 134 -0.80 0.18 5.61
C TYR A 134 -0.82 -0.45 7.01
N GLU A 135 -1.69 0.04 7.88
CA GLU A 135 -1.74 -0.40 9.28
C GLU A 135 -3.06 -1.12 9.59
N TYR A 136 -2.94 -2.30 10.21
CA TYR A 136 -4.06 -3.12 10.63
C TYR A 136 -3.85 -3.63 12.07
N GLN A 137 -4.91 -4.14 12.69
CA GLN A 137 -4.86 -4.75 14.02
C GLN A 137 -5.35 -6.19 13.97
N VAL A 138 -4.55 -7.12 14.48
CA VAL A 138 -4.88 -8.55 14.54
C VAL A 138 -4.79 -9.07 15.96
N ILE A 139 -5.78 -9.86 16.38
CA ILE A 139 -5.79 -10.58 17.64
C ILE A 139 -5.38 -12.01 17.35
N VAL A 140 -4.33 -12.49 18.03
CA VAL A 140 -3.86 -13.88 17.90
C VAL A 140 -4.04 -14.59 19.22
N ARG A 141 -4.67 -15.77 19.16
CA ARG A 141 -4.88 -16.64 20.33
C ARG A 141 -3.74 -17.64 20.44
N LYS A 142 -3.22 -17.85 21.66
CA LYS A 142 -2.32 -18.97 21.95
C LYS A 142 -3.15 -20.26 21.94
N ILE A 143 -2.92 -21.11 20.94
CA ILE A 143 -3.50 -22.45 20.94
C ILE A 143 -2.65 -23.31 21.88
N VAL A 144 -3.20 -23.65 23.04
CA VAL A 144 -2.65 -24.71 23.90
C VAL A 144 -3.20 -26.01 23.34
N GLU A 145 -2.34 -26.89 22.82
CA GLU A 145 -2.75 -28.21 22.34
C GLU A 145 -3.59 -28.90 23.42
N GLN A 146 -4.85 -29.17 23.12
CA GLN A 146 -5.66 -30.05 23.95
C GLN A 146 -5.09 -31.45 23.78
N ILE A 147 -4.55 -31.97 24.88
CA ILE A 147 -4.15 -33.37 25.05
C ILE A 147 -5.31 -34.25 24.56
N ASN A 148 -5.01 -35.16 23.62
CA ASN A 148 -5.90 -36.19 23.11
C ASN A 148 -6.63 -36.92 24.26
N PRO A 149 -7.97 -36.94 24.35
CA PRO A 149 -8.68 -37.86 25.23
C PRO A 149 -8.84 -39.20 24.49
N LYS A 150 -7.73 -39.89 24.25
CA LYS A 150 -7.71 -41.27 23.75
C LYS A 150 -6.54 -42.02 24.36
N GLU A 151 -6.53 -42.12 25.68
CA GLU A 151 -5.79 -43.11 26.46
C GLU A 151 -6.24 -42.99 27.93
N ALA A 152 -7.40 -43.58 28.24
CA ALA A 152 -7.81 -44.00 29.59
C ALA A 152 -8.97 -45.00 29.46
#